data_AF-A0AAE4KNV0-F1
#
_entry.id   AF-A0AAE4KNV0-F1
#
_cell.length_a   1.000
_cell.length_b   1.000
_cell.length_c   1.000
_cell.angle_alpha   90.00
_cell.angle_beta   90.00
_cell.angle_gamma   90.00
#
_symmetry.space_group_name_H-M   'P 1'
#
loop_
_entity.id
_entity.type
_entity.pdbx_description
1 polymer ?
#
loop_
_entity_poly.entity_id
_entity_poly.type
_entity_poly.pdbx_seq_one_letter_code
_entity_poly.pdbx_strand_id
1 'polypeptide(L)'
;MPSKYPNPTPDDATWFDHQQLNFWLWACLQDAEKYLFLSRSSQDALDKMFDAPLEKMKAAQQEADKIQSHTDLAAYHFIVTMGNTLRLLGRAQHMFPSIQPPYSRARHMKGEGKELRDMIEHAHGHGGYLAGQGKHQEKFVRDGAPRPGVTADAISTVIDENGHWLGGRLCVETVVEEIRHIYEAAQTIDPPTD
;
A
#
# COMPACT_ATOMS: atom_id res chain seq x y z
N MET A 1 -17.58 -21.25 11.26
CA MET A 1 -16.85 -22.45 11.74
C MET A 1 -15.63 -21.96 12.49
N PRO A 2 -15.38 -22.42 13.73
CA PRO A 2 -14.14 -22.08 14.42
C PRO A 2 -12.94 -22.61 13.62
N SER A 3 -11.86 -21.82 13.54
CA SER A 3 -10.60 -22.21 12.90
C SER A 3 -10.14 -23.55 13.47
N LYS A 4 -9.75 -24.49 12.59
CA LYS A 4 -9.21 -25.81 12.99
C LYS A 4 -7.88 -25.73 13.74
N TYR A 5 -7.25 -24.55 13.79
CA TYR A 5 -6.00 -24.31 14.49
C TYR A 5 -6.16 -23.13 15.46
N PRO A 6 -5.76 -23.29 16.73
CA PRO A 6 -5.73 -22.18 17.67
C PRO A 6 -4.77 -21.09 17.19
N ASN A 7 -5.03 -19.84 17.56
CA ASN A 7 -4.06 -18.76 17.31
C ASN A 7 -2.76 -19.07 18.06
N PRO A 8 -1.59 -18.79 17.47
CA PRO A 8 -0.32 -18.98 18.15
C PRO A 8 -0.23 -18.06 19.38
N THR A 9 0.50 -18.50 20.39
CA THR A 9 0.73 -17.80 21.65
C THR A 9 2.16 -17.23 21.68
N PRO A 10 2.51 -16.39 22.67
CA PRO A 10 3.88 -15.91 22.82
C PRO A 10 4.91 -17.04 22.95
N ASP A 11 4.54 -18.16 23.57
CA ASP A 11 5.42 -19.33 23.73
C ASP A 11 5.67 -20.07 22.41
N ASP A 12 4.86 -19.83 21.36
CA ASP A 12 5.04 -20.41 20.03
C ASP A 12 5.94 -19.53 19.13
N ALA A 13 6.39 -18.37 19.61
CA ALA A 13 7.16 -17.41 18.81
C ALA A 13 8.60 -17.91 18.59
N THR A 14 9.03 -17.98 17.33
CA THR A 14 10.42 -18.36 16.98
C THR A 14 11.28 -17.14 16.66
N TRP A 15 12.61 -17.31 16.67
CA TRP A 15 13.53 -16.31 16.14
C TRP A 15 13.16 -15.91 14.70
N PHE A 16 12.76 -16.88 13.87
CA PHE A 16 12.36 -16.63 12.48
C PHE A 16 11.08 -15.79 12.37
N ASP A 17 10.08 -16.00 13.24
CA ASP A 17 8.87 -15.17 13.27
C ASP A 17 9.22 -13.71 13.61
N HIS A 18 10.16 -13.51 14.54
CA HIS A 18 10.67 -12.19 14.90
C HIS A 18 11.42 -11.52 13.73
N GLN A 19 12.28 -12.26 13.01
CA GLN A 19 12.96 -11.71 11.83
C GLN A 19 11.97 -11.36 10.71
N GLN A 20 10.99 -12.22 10.45
CA GLN A 20 9.96 -11.96 9.45
C GLN A 20 9.13 -10.72 9.79
N LEU A 21 8.75 -10.55 11.06
CA LEU A 21 8.04 -9.35 11.52
C LEU A 21 8.83 -8.08 11.17
N ASN A 22 10.10 -8.04 11.57
CA ASN A 22 10.95 -6.87 11.33
C ASN A 22 11.22 -6.63 9.85
N PHE A 23 11.48 -7.70 9.08
CA PHE A 23 11.72 -7.62 7.64
C PHE A 23 10.52 -7.04 6.90
N TRP A 24 9.32 -7.56 7.12
CA TRP A 24 8.14 -7.11 6.37
C TRP A 24 7.69 -5.70 6.76
N LEU A 25 7.82 -5.32 8.03
CA LEU A 25 7.57 -3.94 8.45
C LEU A 25 8.56 -2.96 7.80
N TRP A 26 9.86 -3.30 7.81
CA TRP A 26 10.88 -2.50 7.14
C TRP A 26 10.63 -2.41 5.63
N ALA A 27 10.37 -3.53 4.96
CA ALA A 27 10.12 -3.58 3.52
C ALA A 27 8.91 -2.71 3.13
N CYS A 28 7.83 -2.77 3.91
CA CYS A 28 6.64 -1.95 3.71
C CYS A 28 6.96 -0.45 3.76
N LEU A 29 7.75 -0.02 4.75
CA LEU A 29 8.17 1.37 4.89
C LEU A 29 9.07 1.82 3.73
N GLN A 30 10.00 0.97 3.29
CA GLN A 30 10.91 1.27 2.17
C GLN A 30 10.16 1.37 0.84
N ASP A 31 9.24 0.44 0.57
CA ASP A 31 8.45 0.49 -0.67
C ASP A 31 7.51 1.70 -0.68
N ALA A 32 6.94 2.09 0.46
CA ALA A 32 6.14 3.30 0.60
C ALA A 32 6.96 4.56 0.31
N GLU A 33 8.16 4.67 0.91
CA GLU A 33 9.06 5.81 0.69
C GLU A 33 9.48 5.92 -0.79
N LYS A 34 9.81 4.79 -1.41
CA LYS A 34 10.15 4.73 -2.83
C LYS A 34 8.98 5.17 -3.72
N TYR A 35 7.77 4.71 -3.43
CA TYR A 35 6.57 5.13 -4.14
C TYR A 35 6.35 6.64 -3.99
N LEU A 36 6.40 7.19 -2.77
CA LEU A 36 6.19 8.62 -2.51
C LEU A 36 7.22 9.49 -3.27
N PHE A 37 8.48 9.08 -3.28
CA PHE A 37 9.53 9.75 -4.03
C PHE A 37 9.24 9.77 -5.55
N LEU A 38 8.87 8.62 -6.12
CA LEU A 38 8.58 8.49 -7.54
C LEU A 38 7.30 9.24 -7.92
N SER A 39 6.27 9.20 -7.09
CA SER A 39 5.01 9.92 -7.33
C SER A 39 5.22 11.43 -7.38
N ARG A 40 6.00 12.00 -6.45
CA ARG A 40 6.39 13.42 -6.52
C ARG A 40 7.22 13.74 -7.76
N SER A 41 8.17 12.85 -8.09
CA SER A 41 9.00 13.01 -9.30
C SER A 41 8.17 12.95 -10.59
N SER A 42 7.11 12.13 -10.59
CA SER A 42 6.16 12.01 -11.70
C SER A 42 5.34 13.27 -11.86
N GLN A 43 4.84 13.84 -10.77
CA GLN A 43 4.14 15.13 -10.79
C GLN A 43 5.04 16.24 -11.34
N ASP A 44 6.28 16.35 -10.82
CA ASP A 44 7.26 17.32 -11.30
C ASP A 44 7.58 17.15 -12.80
N ALA A 45 7.60 15.91 -13.30
CA ALA A 45 7.86 15.63 -14.71
C ALA A 45 6.67 16.00 -15.60
N LEU A 46 5.44 15.77 -15.14
CA LEU A 46 4.23 16.20 -15.83
C LEU A 46 4.13 17.72 -15.88
N ASP A 47 4.41 18.42 -14.79
CA ASP A 47 4.41 19.88 -14.75
C ASP A 47 5.44 20.46 -15.74
N LYS A 48 6.66 19.91 -15.75
CA LYS A 48 7.71 20.28 -16.72
C LYS A 48 7.31 19.99 -18.17
N MET A 49 6.50 18.95 -18.42
CA MET A 49 6.00 18.63 -19.75
C MET A 49 5.00 19.70 -20.23
N PHE A 50 4.11 20.16 -19.35
CA PHE A 50 3.15 21.23 -19.68
C PHE A 50 3.82 22.61 -19.87
N ASP A 51 4.91 22.86 -19.15
CA ASP A 51 5.69 24.10 -19.26
C ASP A 51 6.73 24.07 -20.40
N ALA A 52 6.91 22.92 -21.07
CA ALA A 52 7.93 22.76 -22.10
C ALA A 52 7.57 23.54 -23.39
N PRO A 53 8.55 24.21 -24.03
CA PRO A 53 8.40 24.70 -25.40
C PRO A 53 8.04 23.55 -26.36
N LEU A 54 7.26 23.84 -27.40
CA LEU A 54 6.76 22.84 -28.37
C LEU A 54 7.90 21.97 -28.94
N GLU A 55 9.09 22.53 -29.15
CA GLU A 55 10.25 21.81 -29.69
C GLU A 55 10.81 20.76 -28.71
N LYS A 56 10.59 20.93 -27.41
CA LYS A 56 11.05 20.03 -26.34
C LYS A 56 9.92 19.14 -25.79
N MET A 57 8.67 19.41 -26.15
CA MET A 57 7.50 18.71 -25.62
C MET A 57 7.58 17.19 -25.76
N LYS A 58 8.06 16.68 -26.90
CA LYS A 58 8.23 15.24 -27.11
C LYS A 58 9.25 14.61 -26.16
N ALA A 59 10.36 15.28 -25.89
CA ALA A 59 11.38 14.79 -24.97
C ALA A 59 10.89 14.84 -23.52
N ALA A 60 10.18 15.91 -23.15
CA ALA A 60 9.56 16.04 -21.83
C ALA A 60 8.48 14.98 -21.59
N GLN A 61 7.66 14.68 -22.60
CA GLN A 61 6.67 13.61 -22.57
C GLN A 61 7.33 12.24 -22.37
N GLN A 62 8.39 11.92 -23.10
CA GLN A 62 9.11 10.64 -22.95
C GLN A 62 9.69 10.44 -21.54
N GLU A 63 10.21 11.51 -20.94
CA GLU A 63 10.71 11.45 -19.56
C GLU A 63 9.57 11.28 -18.55
N ALA A 64 8.45 12.01 -18.73
CA ALA A 64 7.26 11.86 -17.91
C ALA A 64 6.69 10.43 -17.98
N ASP A 65 6.55 9.85 -19.18
CA ASP A 65 6.06 8.49 -19.39
C ASP A 65 6.95 7.44 -18.71
N LYS A 66 8.28 7.64 -18.76
CA LYS A 66 9.26 6.77 -18.10
C LYS A 66 9.14 6.83 -16.58
N ILE A 67 9.04 8.02 -16.01
CA ILE A 67 8.88 8.21 -14.57
C ILE A 67 7.52 7.67 -14.10
N GLN A 68 6.46 7.88 -14.88
CA GLN A 68 5.14 7.30 -14.61
C GLN A 68 5.21 5.77 -14.56
N SER A 69 5.86 5.13 -15.54
CA SER A 69 6.02 3.66 -15.56
C SER A 69 6.75 3.12 -14.33
N HIS A 70 7.77 3.84 -13.84
CA HIS A 70 8.44 3.48 -12.58
C HIS A 70 7.55 3.70 -11.35
N THR A 71 6.72 4.75 -11.37
CA THR A 71 5.77 5.06 -10.29
C THR A 71 4.71 3.97 -10.17
N ASP A 72 4.14 3.52 -11.30
CA ASP A 72 3.14 2.45 -11.33
C ASP A 72 3.72 1.14 -10.79
N LEU A 73 4.95 0.81 -11.19
CA LEU A 73 5.66 -0.36 -10.69
C LEU A 73 5.91 -0.26 -9.17
N ALA A 74 6.33 0.91 -8.68
CA ALA A 74 6.54 1.13 -7.25
C ALA A 74 5.23 1.05 -6.45
N ALA A 75 4.13 1.59 -6.97
CA ALA A 75 2.81 1.46 -6.36
C ALA A 75 2.40 -0.01 -6.24
N TYR A 76 2.57 -0.80 -7.31
CA TYR A 76 2.29 -2.24 -7.29
C TYR A 76 3.12 -2.97 -6.22
N HIS A 77 4.44 -2.73 -6.17
CA HIS A 77 5.31 -3.33 -5.16
C HIS A 77 4.87 -2.97 -3.74
N PHE A 78 4.60 -1.69 -3.47
CA PHE A 78 4.11 -1.24 -2.18
C PHE A 78 2.83 -1.96 -1.75
N ILE A 79 1.85 -2.08 -2.65
CA ILE A 79 0.57 -2.73 -2.34
C ILE A 79 0.74 -4.21 -2.05
N VAL A 80 1.59 -4.90 -2.81
CA VAL A 80 1.92 -6.32 -2.57
C VAL A 80 2.62 -6.49 -1.22
N THR A 81 3.63 -5.67 -0.93
CA THR A 81 4.40 -5.70 0.33
C THR A 81 3.51 -5.38 1.53
N MET A 82 2.65 -4.37 1.42
CA MET A 82 1.66 -4.05 2.45
C MET A 82 0.69 -5.22 2.68
N GLY A 83 0.17 -5.84 1.63
CA GLY A 83 -0.71 -7.00 1.74
C GLY A 83 -0.06 -8.19 2.46
N ASN A 84 1.22 -8.44 2.20
CA ASN A 84 2.00 -9.47 2.91
C ASN A 84 2.23 -9.09 4.38
N THR A 85 2.58 -7.82 4.63
CA THR A 85 2.79 -7.28 5.99
C THR A 85 1.53 -7.43 6.82
N LEU A 86 0.37 -7.02 6.32
CA LEU A 86 -0.91 -7.12 7.05
C LEU A 86 -1.35 -8.57 7.29
N ARG A 87 -1.04 -9.49 6.36
CA ARG A 87 -1.27 -10.92 6.55
C ARG A 87 -0.40 -11.47 7.69
N LEU A 88 0.89 -11.10 7.70
CA LEU A 88 1.82 -11.49 8.75
C LEU A 88 1.38 -10.93 10.11
N LEU A 89 1.05 -9.64 10.17
CA LEU A 89 0.63 -8.97 11.40
C LEU A 89 -0.60 -9.61 12.04
N GLY A 90 -1.54 -10.11 11.23
CA GLY A 90 -2.72 -10.83 11.73
C GLY A 90 -2.37 -12.05 12.58
N ARG A 91 -1.26 -12.73 12.28
CA ARG A 91 -0.72 -13.83 13.11
C ARG A 91 0.23 -13.31 14.19
N ALA A 92 1.14 -12.42 13.82
CA ALA A 92 2.19 -11.90 14.70
C ALA A 92 1.65 -11.20 15.94
N GLN A 93 0.48 -10.52 15.87
CA GLN A 93 -0.14 -9.87 17.03
C GLN A 93 -0.43 -10.82 18.22
N HIS A 94 -0.51 -12.14 17.97
CA HIS A 94 -0.76 -13.13 19.01
C HIS A 94 0.53 -13.68 19.63
N MET A 95 1.60 -13.76 18.83
CA MET A 95 2.94 -14.16 19.27
C MET A 95 3.68 -12.99 19.95
N PHE A 96 3.38 -11.76 19.53
CA PHE A 96 4.02 -10.53 19.98
C PHE A 96 2.96 -9.54 20.46
N PRO A 97 2.46 -9.64 21.71
CA PRO A 97 1.34 -8.83 22.17
C PRO A 97 1.57 -7.31 22.16
N SER A 98 2.84 -6.86 22.23
CA SER A 98 3.21 -5.43 22.20
C SER A 98 2.80 -4.73 20.91
N ILE A 99 2.73 -5.45 19.77
CA ILE A 99 2.31 -4.88 18.49
C ILE A 99 0.79 -4.85 18.31
N GLN A 100 0.02 -5.50 19.19
CA GLN A 100 -1.44 -5.59 19.06
C GLN A 100 -2.15 -4.23 19.12
N PRO A 101 -1.80 -3.31 20.05
CA PRO A 101 -2.43 -1.99 20.09
C PRO A 101 -2.22 -1.16 18.81
N PRO A 102 -0.99 -0.98 18.27
CA PRO A 102 -0.82 -0.26 17.01
C PRO A 102 -1.40 -1.03 15.81
N TYR A 103 -1.33 -2.37 15.78
CA TYR A 103 -1.97 -3.17 14.74
C TYR A 103 -3.50 -3.00 14.69
N SER A 104 -4.15 -2.83 15.85
CA SER A 104 -5.61 -2.66 15.89
C SER A 104 -6.08 -1.38 15.20
N ARG A 105 -5.27 -0.32 15.24
CA ARG A 105 -5.53 0.93 14.49
C ARG A 105 -5.38 0.69 12.99
N ALA A 106 -4.28 0.05 12.62
CA ALA A 106 -3.92 -0.36 11.26
C ALA A 106 -4.85 -1.38 10.56
N ARG A 107 -5.89 -1.89 11.24
CA ARG A 107 -6.70 -3.00 10.72
C ARG A 107 -7.50 -2.62 9.47
N HIS A 108 -7.88 -1.35 9.31
CA HIS A 108 -8.64 -0.89 8.14
C HIS A 108 -7.86 -1.08 6.83
N MET A 109 -6.51 -0.96 6.88
CA MET A 109 -5.64 -1.12 5.71
C MET A 109 -5.80 -2.49 5.04
N LYS A 110 -6.25 -3.52 5.77
CA LYS A 110 -6.50 -4.86 5.19
C LYS A 110 -7.65 -4.86 4.20
N GLY A 111 -8.70 -4.08 4.47
CA GLY A 111 -9.84 -3.92 3.57
C GLY A 111 -9.44 -3.07 2.37
N GLU A 112 -8.92 -1.88 2.65
CA GLU A 112 -8.54 -0.89 1.64
C GLU A 112 -7.46 -1.40 0.69
N GLY A 113 -6.41 -2.05 1.23
CA GLY A 113 -5.33 -2.63 0.45
C GLY A 113 -5.75 -3.83 -0.41
N LYS A 114 -6.70 -4.65 0.09
CA LYS A 114 -7.26 -5.73 -0.72
C LYS A 114 -8.04 -5.17 -1.90
N GLU A 115 -8.94 -4.21 -1.65
CA GLU A 115 -9.72 -3.58 -2.71
C GLU A 115 -8.83 -2.94 -3.76
N LEU A 116 -7.78 -2.23 -3.34
CA LEU A 116 -6.82 -1.62 -4.23
C LEU A 116 -6.03 -2.66 -5.06
N ARG A 117 -5.58 -3.76 -4.44
CA ARG A 117 -4.94 -4.87 -5.18
C ARG A 117 -5.87 -5.48 -6.21
N ASP A 118 -7.11 -5.81 -5.81
CA ASP A 118 -8.11 -6.41 -6.70
C ASP A 118 -8.34 -5.46 -7.89
N MET A 119 -8.46 -4.15 -7.64
CA MET A 119 -8.58 -3.11 -8.66
C MET A 119 -7.38 -3.07 -9.63
N ILE A 120 -6.14 -3.15 -9.15
CA ILE A 120 -4.93 -3.12 -9.99
C ILE A 120 -4.79 -4.41 -10.81
N GLU A 121 -5.07 -5.57 -10.22
CA GLU A 121 -5.09 -6.85 -10.95
C GLU A 121 -6.17 -6.84 -12.05
N HIS A 122 -7.29 -6.14 -11.83
CA HIS A 122 -8.29 -5.89 -12.85
C HIS A 122 -7.82 -4.94 -13.97
N ALA A 123 -7.07 -3.88 -13.64
CA ALA A 123 -6.55 -2.92 -14.62
C ALA A 123 -5.47 -3.53 -15.54
N HIS A 124 -4.62 -4.41 -15.01
CA HIS A 124 -3.48 -4.98 -15.74
C HIS A 124 -3.63 -6.46 -16.18
N GLY A 125 -4.70 -7.15 -15.78
CA GLY A 125 -4.95 -8.55 -16.13
C GLY A 125 -5.40 -8.78 -17.59
N HIS A 126 -4.96 -9.90 -18.19
CA HIS A 126 -5.15 -10.32 -19.60
C HIS A 126 -6.58 -10.42 -20.15
N GLY A 127 -7.62 -10.01 -19.41
CA GLY A 127 -9.00 -10.00 -19.87
C GLY A 127 -9.60 -8.63 -20.09
N GLY A 128 -8.83 -7.55 -19.83
CA GLY A 128 -9.37 -6.20 -19.79
C GLY A 128 -10.56 -6.09 -18.83
N TYR A 129 -11.20 -4.93 -18.88
CA TYR A 129 -12.36 -4.50 -18.10
C TYR A 129 -13.57 -5.48 -18.02
N LEU A 130 -13.56 -6.61 -18.76
CA LEU A 130 -14.71 -7.48 -19.00
C LEU A 130 -14.58 -8.94 -18.50
N ALA A 131 -13.41 -9.41 -18.07
CA ALA A 131 -13.24 -10.83 -17.70
C ALA A 131 -13.34 -11.13 -16.19
N GLY A 132 -13.22 -10.12 -15.34
CA GLY A 132 -13.47 -10.26 -13.90
C GLY A 132 -14.93 -9.98 -13.60
N GLN A 133 -15.58 -10.79 -12.77
CA GLN A 133 -16.90 -10.49 -12.19
C GLN A 133 -16.83 -9.32 -11.18
N GLY A 134 -16.24 -8.18 -11.58
CA GLY A 134 -16.20 -6.92 -10.84
C GLY A 134 -17.54 -6.22 -10.96
N LYS A 135 -18.52 -6.67 -10.16
CA LYS A 135 -19.92 -6.32 -10.36
C LYS A 135 -20.34 -4.92 -9.89
N HIS A 136 -19.47 -4.05 -9.35
CA HIS A 136 -19.94 -2.80 -8.75
C HIS A 136 -18.90 -1.66 -8.67
N GLN A 137 -18.69 -0.93 -9.77
CA GLN A 137 -17.98 0.35 -9.70
C GLN A 137 -18.70 1.39 -8.84
N GLU A 138 -20.03 1.35 -8.80
CA GLU A 138 -20.82 2.20 -7.91
C GLU A 138 -20.65 1.89 -6.40
N LYS A 139 -20.12 0.71 -6.03
CA LYS A 139 -19.81 0.38 -4.62
C LYS A 139 -18.42 0.84 -4.18
N PHE A 140 -17.67 1.43 -5.10
CA PHE A 140 -16.30 1.90 -4.89
C PHE A 140 -16.22 3.41 -4.58
N VAL A 141 -17.34 4.04 -4.24
CA VAL A 141 -17.38 5.43 -3.73
C VAL A 141 -17.24 5.40 -2.21
N ARG A 142 -16.25 6.10 -1.66
CA ARG A 142 -16.12 6.31 -0.21
C ARG A 142 -16.69 7.69 0.15
N ASP A 143 -17.51 7.74 1.21
CA ASP A 143 -17.72 9.00 1.94
C ASP A 143 -16.36 9.39 2.56
N GLY A 144 -15.77 10.49 2.09
CA GLY A 144 -14.47 11.00 2.56
C GLY A 144 -13.32 10.93 1.55
N ALA A 145 -13.53 10.44 0.32
CA ALA A 145 -12.60 10.74 -0.77
C ALA A 145 -12.60 12.27 -1.01
N PRO A 146 -11.47 12.89 -1.42
CA PRO A 146 -11.32 14.34 -1.51
C PRO A 146 -12.39 15.06 -2.36
N ARG A 147 -13.12 14.31 -3.21
CA ARG A 147 -14.33 14.80 -3.89
C ARG A 147 -15.42 13.71 -3.93
N PRO A 148 -16.66 14.01 -3.48
CA PRO A 148 -17.80 13.15 -3.75
C PRO A 148 -17.98 12.94 -5.26
N GLY A 149 -18.10 11.70 -5.71
CA GLY A 149 -18.42 11.36 -7.11
C GLY A 149 -17.24 11.18 -8.07
N VAL A 150 -15.99 11.19 -7.60
CA VAL A 150 -14.87 10.72 -8.43
C VAL A 150 -14.83 9.20 -8.39
N THR A 151 -15.15 8.57 -9.51
CA THR A 151 -14.97 7.13 -9.70
C THR A 151 -13.49 6.81 -9.52
N ALA A 152 -13.14 6.16 -8.42
CA ALA A 152 -11.79 5.70 -8.13
C ALA A 152 -11.31 4.78 -9.27
N ASP A 153 -10.34 5.23 -10.06
CA ASP A 153 -9.61 4.38 -10.98
C ASP A 153 -8.43 3.74 -10.24
N ALA A 154 -8.26 2.43 -10.41
CA ALA A 154 -7.30 1.56 -9.72
C ALA A 154 -5.86 2.07 -9.75
N ILE A 155 -5.53 2.75 -10.85
CA ILE A 155 -4.19 3.22 -11.21
C ILE A 155 -4.01 4.71 -10.96
N SER A 156 -5.05 5.42 -10.50
CA SER A 156 -4.95 6.86 -10.25
C SER A 156 -4.36 7.15 -8.88
N THR A 157 -3.43 8.10 -8.84
CA THR A 157 -2.97 8.72 -7.59
C THR A 157 -3.61 10.11 -7.50
N VAL A 158 -4.26 10.41 -6.38
CA VAL A 158 -4.74 11.76 -6.07
C VAL A 158 -3.88 12.32 -4.95
N ILE A 159 -3.27 13.48 -5.17
CA ILE A 159 -2.48 14.17 -4.15
C ILE A 159 -3.32 15.34 -3.62
N ASP A 160 -3.55 15.37 -2.33
CA ASP A 160 -4.26 16.45 -1.64
C ASP A 160 -3.51 16.91 -0.37
N GLU A 161 -4.12 17.78 0.42
CA GLU A 161 -3.59 18.25 1.70
C GLU A 161 -3.34 17.16 2.75
N ASN A 162 -3.95 15.98 2.58
CA ASN A 162 -3.85 14.85 3.49
C ASN A 162 -2.83 13.78 3.02
N GLY A 163 -2.38 13.82 1.76
CA GLY A 163 -1.31 12.96 1.26
C GLY A 163 -1.56 12.38 -0.14
N HIS A 164 -0.89 11.26 -0.42
CA HIS A 164 -0.97 10.51 -1.67
C HIS A 164 -2.01 9.41 -1.54
N TRP A 165 -3.13 9.57 -2.23
CA TRP A 165 -4.24 8.62 -2.24
C TRP A 165 -4.15 7.68 -3.44
N LEU A 166 -3.73 6.45 -3.19
CA LEU A 166 -3.73 5.40 -4.19
C LEU A 166 -5.16 4.88 -4.43
N GLY A 167 -5.58 4.93 -5.70
CA GLY A 167 -6.92 4.57 -6.14
C GLY A 167 -8.03 5.33 -5.39
N GLY A 168 -7.73 6.51 -4.83
CA GLY A 168 -8.65 7.27 -3.98
C GLY A 168 -9.06 6.56 -2.67
N ARG A 169 -8.34 5.51 -2.25
CA ARG A 169 -8.71 4.66 -1.11
C ARG A 169 -7.72 4.69 0.03
N LEU A 170 -6.45 4.57 -0.33
CA LEU A 170 -5.36 4.30 0.59
C LEU A 170 -4.43 5.50 0.60
N CYS A 171 -4.43 6.26 1.70
CA CYS A 171 -3.45 7.32 1.91
C CYS A 171 -2.12 6.71 2.33
N VAL A 172 -1.08 6.87 1.51
CA VAL A 172 0.22 6.24 1.75
C VAL A 172 0.90 6.81 3.00
N GLU A 173 0.77 8.11 3.26
CA GLU A 173 1.30 8.73 4.48
C GLU A 173 0.68 8.13 5.75
N THR A 174 -0.64 7.90 5.76
CA THR A 174 -1.32 7.24 6.89
C THR A 174 -0.79 5.81 7.07
N VAL A 175 -0.61 5.06 5.98
CA VAL A 175 -0.02 3.71 6.05
C VAL A 175 1.38 3.77 6.66
N VAL A 176 2.22 4.70 6.22
CA VAL A 176 3.59 4.88 6.74
C VAL A 176 3.57 5.17 8.24
N GLU A 177 2.70 6.08 8.69
CA GLU A 177 2.57 6.43 10.10
C GLU A 177 2.14 5.22 10.95
N GLU A 178 1.11 4.50 10.52
CA GLU A 178 0.59 3.36 11.26
C GLU A 178 1.55 2.18 11.28
N ILE A 179 2.19 1.86 10.15
CA ILE A 179 3.23 0.82 10.08
C ILE A 179 4.45 1.20 10.92
N ARG A 180 4.83 2.47 10.96
CA ARG A 180 5.95 2.95 11.79
C ARG A 180 5.69 2.70 13.27
N HIS A 181 4.49 2.99 13.76
CA HIS A 181 4.13 2.68 15.15
C HIS A 181 4.22 1.19 15.48
N ILE A 182 3.86 0.32 14.52
CA ILE A 182 4.00 -1.13 14.69
C ILE A 182 5.48 -1.53 14.67
N TYR A 183 6.27 -0.94 13.78
CA TYR A 183 7.70 -1.17 13.67
C TYR A 183 8.45 -0.76 14.94
N GLU A 184 8.16 0.41 15.49
CA GLU A 184 8.73 0.87 16.76
C GLU A 184 8.40 -0.09 17.91
N ALA A 185 7.15 -0.57 17.99
CA ALA A 185 6.76 -1.58 18.98
C ALA A 185 7.42 -2.95 18.75
N ALA A 186 7.72 -3.31 17.49
CA ALA A 186 8.43 -4.53 17.16
C ALA A 186 9.91 -4.47 17.55
N GLN A 187 10.54 -3.28 17.45
CA GLN A 187 11.95 -3.07 17.82
C GLN A 187 12.21 -3.20 19.33
N THR A 188 11.18 -3.13 20.17
CA THR A 188 11.33 -3.33 21.63
C THR A 188 11.20 -4.80 22.04
N ILE A 189 10.99 -5.72 21.09
CA ILE A 189 10.84 -7.14 21.37
C ILE A 189 12.22 -7.79 21.36
N ASP A 190 12.56 -8.49 22.45
CA ASP A 190 13.72 -9.35 22.46
C ASP A 190 13.47 -10.57 21.55
N PRO A 191 14.39 -10.91 20.63
CA PRO A 191 14.24 -12.10 19.80
C PRO A 191 14.06 -13.35 20.67
N PRO A 192 13.07 -14.21 20.39
CA PRO A 192 12.94 -15.48 21.09
C PRO A 192 14.23 -16.29 20.99
N THR A 193 14.66 -16.88 22.09
CA THR A 193 15.77 -17.85 22.11
C THR A 193 15.25 -19.20 21.63
N ASP A 194 15.88 -19.74 20.58
CA ASP A 194 15.56 -21.05 19.99
C ASP A 194 15.51 -22.20 21.02
#